data_AF-A0A419I699-F1
#
_entry.id   AF-A0A419I699-F1
#
_cell.length_a   1.000
_cell.length_b   1.000
_cell.length_c   1.000
_cell.angle_alpha   90.00
_cell.angle_beta   90.00
_cell.angle_gamma   90.00
#
_symmetry.space_group_name_H-M   'P 1'
#
loop_
_entity.id
_entity.type
_entity.pdbx_description
1 polymer ?
#
loop_
_entity_poly.entity_id
_entity_poly.type
_entity_poly.pdbx_seq_one_letter_code
_entity_poly.pdbx_strand_id
1 'polypeptide(L)'
;MFYIDDSGAEDTGWAVFAWIECTFPNWSNGLRAWLDLRKSLYAQYQIPPSAELHATQFINGRGKPSQNPGVNISKRARQEVAERALATICACAELHVGAVYRQTPARKKAYAVERDATYVGLVDHLDTRLGVAGENGMIIMDGNGTASGAYYAAHRGLKLSSRNLIEDPLFVPAHRSAWVQMADFVAWTTYQCLQRHPGKRFTWDWYDRYLRACDVNGGPVEV
;
A
#
# COMPACT_ATOMS: atom_id res chain seq x y z
N MET A 1 -10.63 0.75 -9.20
CA MET A 1 -10.65 0.16 -7.84
C MET A 1 -9.36 0.52 -7.15
N PHE A 2 -9.43 0.89 -5.88
CA PHE A 2 -8.29 1.33 -5.06
C PHE A 2 -8.11 0.36 -3.90
N TYR A 3 -6.96 -0.31 -3.82
CA TYR A 3 -6.61 -1.13 -2.67
C TYR A 3 -5.59 -0.38 -1.84
N ILE A 4 -5.93 -0.12 -0.58
CA ILE A 4 -5.24 0.82 0.29
C ILE A 4 -4.66 0.11 1.49
N ASP A 5 -3.44 0.49 1.86
CA ASP A 5 -2.85 0.16 3.15
C ASP A 5 -2.17 1.40 3.75
N ASP A 6 -1.95 1.38 5.07
CA ASP A 6 -1.32 2.46 5.80
C ASP A 6 0.09 2.11 6.30
N SER A 7 0.92 3.14 6.45
CA SER A 7 2.23 3.03 7.05
C SER A 7 2.59 4.33 7.77
N GLY A 8 3.78 4.36 8.36
CA GLY A 8 4.19 5.43 9.25
C GLY A 8 4.11 5.04 10.72
N ALA A 9 4.55 5.96 11.57
CA ALA A 9 4.58 5.73 13.00
C ALA A 9 4.63 7.06 13.78
N GLU A 10 4.00 7.08 14.95
CA GLU A 10 3.94 8.25 15.83
C GLU A 10 5.33 8.77 16.23
N ASP A 11 6.28 7.87 16.50
CA ASP A 11 7.63 8.21 16.94
C ASP A 11 8.40 9.04 15.90
N THR A 12 8.17 8.76 14.62
CA THR A 12 8.76 9.46 13.48
C THR A 12 7.88 10.60 12.94
N GLY A 13 6.60 10.62 13.33
CA GLY A 13 5.64 11.64 12.94
C GLY A 13 5.05 11.48 11.55
N TRP A 14 5.29 10.37 10.86
CA TRP A 14 4.75 10.15 9.52
C TRP A 14 3.41 9.41 9.59
N ALA A 15 2.43 9.88 8.82
CA ALA A 15 1.22 9.15 8.47
C ALA A 15 1.21 8.99 6.95
N VAL A 16 1.12 7.76 6.45
CA VAL A 16 1.18 7.45 5.02
C VAL A 16 0.02 6.54 4.67
N PHE A 17 -0.71 6.87 3.61
CA PHE A 17 -1.64 5.95 2.96
C PHE A 17 -1.18 5.76 1.53
N ALA A 18 -1.03 4.51 1.11
CA ALA A 18 -0.69 4.19 -0.26
C ALA A 18 -1.70 3.23 -0.86
N TRP A 19 -1.78 3.25 -2.18
CA TRP A 19 -2.70 2.39 -2.90
C TRP A 19 -2.06 1.75 -4.11
N ILE A 20 -2.66 0.63 -4.50
CA ILE A 20 -2.57 0.08 -5.85
C ILE A 20 -3.94 0.23 -6.51
N GLU A 21 -3.97 0.65 -7.77
CA GLU A 21 -5.18 0.82 -8.55
C GLU A 21 -5.17 0.01 -9.84
N CYS A 22 -6.37 -0.44 -10.21
CA CYS A 22 -6.65 -1.04 -11.50
C CYS A 22 -8.11 -0.78 -11.90
N THR A 23 -8.40 -0.92 -13.18
CA THR A 23 -9.77 -0.88 -13.72
C THR A 23 -10.47 -2.23 -13.52
N PHE A 24 -11.81 -2.24 -13.54
CA PHE A 24 -12.57 -3.49 -13.45
C PHE A 24 -12.22 -4.51 -14.55
N PRO A 25 -12.11 -4.12 -15.85
CA PRO A 25 -11.73 -5.05 -16.91
C PRO A 25 -10.34 -5.67 -16.73
N ASN A 26 -9.39 -4.92 -16.15
CA ASN A 26 -8.00 -5.35 -16.05
C ASN A 26 -7.64 -5.99 -14.70
N TRP A 27 -8.61 -6.08 -13.79
CA TRP A 27 -8.43 -6.65 -12.46
C TRP A 27 -7.79 -8.05 -12.51
N SER A 28 -8.28 -8.95 -13.37
CA SER A 28 -7.73 -10.30 -13.46
C SER A 28 -6.26 -10.33 -13.90
N ASN A 29 -5.83 -9.35 -14.71
CA ASN A 29 -4.47 -9.29 -15.22
C ASN A 29 -3.49 -8.86 -14.12
N GLY A 30 -3.86 -7.83 -13.36
CA GLY A 30 -3.08 -7.39 -12.21
C GLY A 30 -2.95 -8.50 -11.14
N LEU A 31 -4.06 -9.17 -10.83
CA LEU A 31 -4.03 -10.31 -9.90
C LEU A 31 -3.16 -11.46 -10.43
N ARG A 32 -3.23 -11.75 -11.73
CA ARG A 32 -2.41 -12.81 -12.36
C ARG A 32 -0.92 -12.49 -12.23
N ALA A 33 -0.48 -11.27 -12.49
CA ALA A 33 0.93 -10.87 -12.37
C ALA A 33 1.47 -11.18 -10.97
N TRP A 34 0.69 -10.84 -9.92
CA TRP A 34 1.05 -11.18 -8.56
C TRP A 34 1.06 -12.69 -8.31
N LEU A 35 0.04 -13.42 -8.72
CA LEU A 35 -0.02 -14.87 -8.53
C LEU A 35 1.13 -15.61 -9.22
N ASP A 36 1.57 -15.14 -10.38
CA ASP A 36 2.73 -15.70 -11.09
C ASP A 36 4.04 -15.40 -10.35
N LEU A 37 4.18 -14.19 -9.78
CA LEU A 37 5.26 -13.92 -8.81
C LEU A 37 5.20 -14.91 -7.65
N ARG A 38 4.04 -15.13 -7.03
CA ARG A 38 3.88 -16.05 -5.89
C ARG A 38 4.33 -17.47 -6.22
N LYS A 39 4.01 -17.97 -7.42
CA LYS A 39 4.53 -19.27 -7.90
C LYS A 39 6.05 -19.27 -8.02
N SER A 40 6.63 -18.20 -8.57
CA SER A 40 8.09 -18.07 -8.71
C SER A 40 8.79 -18.01 -7.34
N LEU A 41 8.21 -17.32 -6.36
CA LEU A 41 8.71 -17.24 -4.99
C LEU A 41 8.65 -18.59 -4.28
N TYR A 42 7.63 -19.39 -4.54
CA TYR A 42 7.58 -20.75 -4.03
C TYR A 42 8.69 -21.61 -4.64
N ALA A 43 8.87 -21.56 -5.96
CA ALA A 43 9.88 -22.36 -6.65
C ALA A 43 11.32 -22.00 -6.22
N GLN A 44 11.62 -20.70 -6.01
CA GLN A 44 12.99 -20.24 -5.74
C GLN A 44 13.30 -20.07 -4.26
N TYR A 45 12.32 -19.63 -3.47
CA TYR A 45 12.50 -19.26 -2.07
C TYR A 45 11.65 -20.11 -1.12
N GLN A 46 10.91 -21.12 -1.62
CA GLN A 46 10.00 -21.97 -0.83
C GLN A 46 9.00 -21.16 0.02
N ILE A 47 8.58 -19.99 -0.47
CA ILE A 47 7.53 -19.16 0.16
C ILE A 47 6.17 -19.60 -0.42
N PRO A 48 5.31 -20.29 0.34
CA PRO A 48 4.03 -20.78 -0.18
C PRO A 48 3.11 -19.62 -0.57
N PRO A 49 2.29 -19.74 -1.63
CA PRO A 49 1.34 -18.70 -2.02
C PRO A 49 0.36 -18.29 -0.89
N SER A 50 0.03 -19.23 0.01
CA SER A 50 -0.81 -19.01 1.19
C SER A 50 -0.13 -18.29 2.35
N ALA A 51 1.20 -18.18 2.37
CA ALA A 51 1.92 -17.47 3.43
C ALA A 51 1.86 -15.96 3.19
N GLU A 52 1.32 -15.20 4.13
CA GLU A 52 1.26 -13.74 4.03
C GLU A 52 2.65 -13.10 3.83
N LEU A 53 2.75 -12.18 2.87
CA LEU A 53 3.91 -11.30 2.71
C LEU A 53 3.59 -9.91 3.25
N HIS A 54 3.63 -9.77 4.57
CA HIS A 54 3.51 -8.46 5.20
C HIS A 54 4.90 -7.78 5.23
N ALA A 55 5.09 -6.71 4.46
CA ALA A 55 6.34 -5.99 4.24
C ALA A 55 7.08 -5.66 5.55
N THR A 56 6.37 -5.11 6.54
CA THR A 56 6.92 -4.77 7.85
C THR A 56 7.43 -5.97 8.64
N GLN A 57 6.78 -7.13 8.52
CA GLN A 57 7.23 -8.36 9.19
C GLN A 57 8.32 -9.06 8.39
N PHE A 58 8.14 -9.14 7.07
CA PHE A 58 8.99 -9.85 6.15
C PHE A 58 10.33 -9.15 5.97
N ILE A 59 10.37 -7.90 5.51
CA ILE A 59 11.61 -7.19 5.17
C ILE A 59 12.49 -7.01 6.42
N ASN A 60 11.85 -6.79 7.58
CA ASN A 60 12.54 -6.66 8.87
C ASN A 60 13.00 -8.01 9.47
N GLY A 61 12.62 -9.15 8.88
CA GLY A 61 13.03 -10.48 9.34
C GLY A 61 12.31 -10.97 10.60
N ARG A 62 11.13 -10.42 10.89
CA ARG A 62 10.25 -10.87 12.01
C ARG A 62 9.33 -12.02 11.59
N GLY A 63 8.97 -12.11 10.31
CA GLY A 63 8.18 -13.21 9.74
C GLY A 63 9.03 -14.42 9.31
N LYS A 64 8.38 -15.59 9.21
CA LYS A 64 8.98 -16.83 8.69
C LYS A 64 8.15 -17.42 7.53
N PRO A 65 7.92 -16.68 6.43
CA PRO A 65 7.01 -17.14 5.38
C PRO A 65 7.59 -18.24 4.49
N SER A 66 8.91 -18.46 4.52
CA SER A 66 9.55 -19.54 3.75
C SER A 66 9.56 -20.86 4.52
N GLN A 67 9.36 -21.97 3.83
CA GLN A 67 9.64 -23.32 4.33
C GLN A 67 11.14 -23.62 4.41
N ASN A 68 11.98 -22.78 3.79
CA ASN A 68 13.43 -22.80 3.92
C ASN A 68 13.89 -21.85 5.04
N PRO A 69 14.39 -22.36 6.18
CA PRO A 69 14.88 -21.51 7.27
C PRO A 69 16.00 -20.56 6.82
N GLY A 70 16.84 -20.96 5.86
CA GLY A 70 17.93 -20.15 5.31
C GLY A 70 17.43 -18.87 4.64
N VAL A 71 16.29 -18.93 3.95
CA VAL A 71 15.64 -17.75 3.36
C VAL A 71 15.11 -16.83 4.44
N ASN A 72 14.48 -17.38 5.48
CA ASN A 72 13.89 -16.59 6.56
C ASN A 72 14.95 -15.78 7.34
N ILE A 73 16.16 -16.31 7.51
CA ILE A 73 17.24 -15.61 8.23
C ILE A 73 18.08 -14.70 7.31
N SER A 74 18.12 -14.97 6.00
CA SER A 74 18.91 -14.20 5.04
C SER A 74 18.31 -12.82 4.74
N LYS A 75 18.97 -11.76 5.22
CA LYS A 75 18.61 -10.37 4.90
C LYS A 75 18.58 -10.12 3.39
N ARG A 76 19.56 -10.66 2.66
CA ARG A 76 19.66 -10.53 1.20
C ARG A 76 18.48 -11.19 0.50
N ALA A 77 18.12 -12.42 0.88
CA ALA A 77 16.99 -13.11 0.26
C ALA A 77 15.67 -12.34 0.48
N ARG A 78 15.46 -11.80 1.68
CA ARG A 78 14.26 -10.99 1.97
C ARG A 78 14.21 -9.69 1.17
N GLN A 79 15.37 -9.05 0.96
CA GLN A 79 15.48 -7.89 0.08
C GLN A 79 15.14 -8.24 -1.37
N GLU A 80 15.76 -9.29 -1.92
CA GLU A 80 15.51 -9.74 -3.30
C GLU A 80 14.04 -10.08 -3.55
N VAL A 81 13.37 -10.72 -2.59
CA VAL A 81 11.93 -11.02 -2.69
C VAL A 81 11.08 -9.74 -2.68
N ALA A 82 11.41 -8.77 -1.81
CA ALA A 82 10.70 -7.50 -1.75
C ALA A 82 10.90 -6.67 -3.03
N GLU A 83 12.13 -6.62 -3.54
CA GLU A 83 12.45 -5.96 -4.81
C GLU A 83 11.71 -6.59 -5.99
N ARG A 84 11.59 -7.93 -6.03
CA ARG A 84 10.76 -8.63 -7.02
C ARG A 84 9.28 -8.33 -6.90
N ALA A 85 8.76 -8.16 -5.68
CA ALA A 85 7.38 -7.77 -5.46
C ALA A 85 7.11 -6.37 -6.04
N LEU A 86 7.95 -5.39 -5.71
CA LEU A 86 7.84 -4.02 -6.23
C LEU A 86 8.03 -3.97 -7.75
N ALA A 87 9.02 -4.70 -8.29
CA ALA A 87 9.24 -4.79 -9.73
C ALA A 87 8.06 -5.43 -10.47
N THR A 88 7.40 -6.45 -9.88
CA THR A 88 6.21 -7.08 -10.47
C THR A 88 5.04 -6.11 -10.53
N ILE A 89 4.83 -5.31 -9.46
CA ILE A 89 3.79 -4.29 -9.42
C ILE A 89 4.00 -3.29 -10.57
N CYS A 90 5.22 -2.77 -10.73
CA CYS A 90 5.52 -1.75 -11.73
C CYS A 90 5.60 -2.28 -13.17
N ALA A 91 6.03 -3.53 -13.36
CA ALA A 91 6.08 -4.13 -14.68
C ALA A 91 4.69 -4.49 -15.25
N CYS A 92 3.66 -4.52 -14.42
CA CYS A 92 2.30 -4.78 -14.87
C CYS A 92 1.63 -3.48 -15.34
N ALA A 93 1.46 -3.32 -16.66
CA ALA A 93 0.84 -2.13 -17.26
C ALA A 93 -0.59 -1.82 -16.76
N GLU A 94 -1.25 -2.81 -16.15
CA GLU A 94 -2.61 -2.68 -15.62
C GLU A 94 -2.67 -2.20 -14.17
N LEU A 95 -1.51 -2.06 -13.55
CA LEU A 95 -1.34 -1.65 -12.17
C LEU A 95 -0.70 -0.27 -12.12
N HIS A 96 -1.34 0.63 -11.40
CA HIS A 96 -0.72 1.89 -11.02
C HIS A 96 -0.72 2.01 -9.50
N VAL A 97 0.14 2.88 -8.99
CA VAL A 97 0.25 3.12 -7.55
C VAL A 97 0.07 4.60 -7.26
N GLY A 98 -0.14 4.91 -5.98
CA GLY A 98 -0.01 6.25 -5.49
C GLY A 98 0.13 6.26 -3.98
N ALA A 99 0.52 7.40 -3.43
CA ALA A 99 0.52 7.60 -2.00
C ALA A 99 0.24 9.04 -1.62
N VAL A 100 -0.44 9.22 -0.49
CA VAL A 100 -0.50 10.50 0.21
C VAL A 100 0.15 10.37 1.58
N TYR A 101 0.67 11.46 2.10
CA TYR A 101 1.30 11.48 3.41
C TYR A 101 1.11 12.80 4.13
N ARG A 102 1.38 12.78 5.44
CA ARG A 102 1.59 13.96 6.27
C ARG A 102 2.72 13.71 7.25
N GLN A 103 3.53 14.73 7.52
CA GLN A 103 4.48 14.73 8.63
C GLN A 103 3.97 15.64 9.76
N THR A 104 3.98 15.15 10.99
CA THR A 104 3.48 15.89 12.14
C THR A 104 4.32 15.65 13.41
N PRO A 105 4.54 16.68 14.25
CA PRO A 105 5.10 16.50 15.58
C PRO A 105 4.06 16.01 16.61
N ALA A 106 2.77 15.88 16.22
CA ALA A 106 1.71 15.45 17.10
C ALA A 106 1.97 14.05 17.70
N ARG A 107 1.40 13.80 18.87
CA ARG A 107 1.57 12.55 19.63
C ARG A 107 0.23 12.05 20.18
N LYS A 108 0.15 10.76 20.48
CA LYS A 108 -1.02 10.09 21.05
C LYS A 108 -2.29 10.38 20.25
N LYS A 109 -3.35 10.85 20.92
CA LYS A 109 -4.63 11.20 20.29
C LYS A 109 -4.48 12.25 19.18
N ALA A 110 -3.56 13.21 19.31
CA ALA A 110 -3.36 14.21 18.27
C ALA A 110 -2.73 13.60 17.02
N TYR A 111 -1.81 12.63 17.16
CA TYR A 111 -1.28 11.88 16.00
C TYR A 111 -2.38 11.06 15.30
N ALA A 112 -3.29 10.45 16.06
CA ALA A 112 -4.44 9.75 15.49
C ALA A 112 -5.34 10.69 14.65
N VAL A 113 -5.58 11.91 15.14
CA VAL A 113 -6.32 12.94 14.39
C VAL A 113 -5.61 13.33 13.09
N GLU A 114 -4.28 13.49 13.13
CA GLU A 114 -3.50 13.80 11.92
C GLU A 114 -3.54 12.66 10.91
N ARG A 115 -3.45 11.40 11.37
CA ARG A 115 -3.60 10.24 10.49
C ARG A 115 -5.00 10.16 9.88
N ASP A 116 -6.04 10.39 10.66
CA ASP A 116 -7.42 10.43 10.17
C ASP A 116 -7.59 11.56 9.13
N ALA A 117 -6.96 12.72 9.34
CA ALA A 117 -6.95 13.81 8.38
C ALA A 117 -6.15 13.50 7.11
N THR A 118 -5.06 12.73 7.20
CA THR A 118 -4.35 12.20 6.01
C THR A 118 -5.26 11.28 5.19
N TYR A 119 -6.09 10.46 5.84
CA TYR A 119 -7.08 9.63 5.13
C TYR A 119 -8.18 10.48 4.47
N VAL A 120 -8.64 11.56 5.11
CA VAL A 120 -9.56 12.52 4.47
C VAL A 120 -8.93 13.11 3.21
N GLY A 121 -7.65 13.54 3.29
CA GLY A 121 -6.91 14.03 2.14
C GLY A 121 -6.77 13.00 1.01
N LEU A 122 -6.60 11.71 1.34
CA LEU A 122 -6.61 10.62 0.36
C LEU A 122 -7.96 10.52 -0.36
N VAL A 123 -9.07 10.54 0.39
CA VAL A 123 -10.42 10.45 -0.17
C VAL A 123 -10.69 11.63 -1.10
N ASP A 124 -10.39 12.85 -0.68
CA ASP A 124 -10.58 14.06 -1.50
C ASP A 124 -9.70 14.04 -2.77
N HIS A 125 -8.44 13.60 -2.65
CA HIS A 125 -7.52 13.45 -3.77
C HIS A 125 -8.05 12.48 -4.83
N LEU A 126 -8.48 11.28 -4.39
CA LEU A 126 -9.00 10.26 -5.28
C LEU A 126 -10.33 10.67 -5.91
N ASP A 127 -11.27 11.23 -5.12
CA ASP A 127 -12.58 11.68 -5.61
C ASP A 127 -12.45 12.78 -6.67
N THR A 128 -11.56 13.75 -6.42
CA THR A 128 -11.26 14.83 -7.37
C THR A 128 -10.69 14.28 -8.67
N ARG A 129 -9.71 13.37 -8.58
CA ARG A 129 -9.08 12.77 -9.76
C ARG A 129 -10.08 11.98 -10.60
N LEU A 130 -10.93 11.19 -9.96
CA LEU A 130 -12.01 10.46 -10.63
C LEU A 130 -13.01 11.41 -11.31
N GLY A 131 -13.38 12.50 -10.64
CA GLY A 131 -14.27 13.52 -11.20
C GLY A 131 -13.70 14.21 -12.43
N VAL A 132 -12.41 14.53 -12.43
CA VAL A 132 -11.71 15.07 -13.61
C VAL A 132 -11.68 14.06 -14.76
N ALA A 133 -11.53 12.77 -14.46
CA ALA A 133 -11.54 11.70 -15.45
C ALA A 133 -12.96 11.30 -15.92
N GLY A 134 -14.02 11.75 -15.23
CA GLY A 134 -15.39 11.28 -15.46
C GLY A 134 -15.58 9.80 -15.10
N GLU A 135 -14.78 9.29 -14.16
CA GLU A 135 -14.78 7.90 -13.72
C GLU A 135 -15.41 7.73 -12.35
N ASN A 136 -15.71 6.47 -11.98
CA ASN A 136 -16.11 6.13 -10.63
C ASN A 136 -15.15 5.12 -10.01
N GLY A 137 -15.04 5.16 -8.69
CA GLY A 137 -14.10 4.33 -7.94
C GLY A 137 -14.68 3.75 -6.66
N MET A 138 -14.01 2.74 -6.14
CA MET A 138 -14.29 2.15 -4.83
C MET A 138 -12.99 1.95 -4.09
N ILE A 139 -13.01 2.15 -2.78
CA ILE A 139 -11.88 1.91 -1.88
C ILE A 139 -12.08 0.57 -1.17
N ILE A 140 -11.06 -0.27 -1.27
CA ILE A 140 -10.87 -1.49 -0.50
C ILE A 140 -9.64 -1.26 0.36
N MET A 141 -9.73 -1.49 1.66
CA MET A 141 -8.68 -1.12 2.61
C MET A 141 -8.30 -2.29 3.51
N ASP A 142 -7.04 -2.36 3.94
CA ASP A 142 -6.67 -3.28 5.02
C ASP A 142 -7.48 -2.99 6.29
N GLY A 143 -7.82 -4.06 6.99
CA GLY A 143 -8.51 -4.00 8.25
C GLY A 143 -9.62 -5.04 8.38
N ASN A 144 -10.25 -5.01 9.54
CA ASN A 144 -11.29 -5.94 9.96
C ASN A 144 -12.65 -5.24 10.17
N GLY A 145 -12.79 -3.99 9.71
CA GLY A 145 -14.00 -3.19 9.89
C GLY A 145 -14.17 -2.57 11.27
N THR A 146 -13.21 -2.75 12.20
CA THR A 146 -13.24 -2.09 13.52
C THR A 146 -12.52 -0.74 13.54
N ALA A 147 -12.14 -0.23 12.36
CA ALA A 147 -11.45 1.06 12.22
C ALA A 147 -12.33 2.24 12.70
N SER A 148 -11.68 3.36 13.00
CA SER A 148 -12.35 4.56 13.55
C SER A 148 -13.49 5.05 12.65
N GLY A 149 -14.51 5.67 13.25
CA GLY A 149 -15.62 6.28 12.50
C GLY A 149 -15.19 7.36 11.50
N ALA A 150 -13.94 7.83 11.57
CA ALA A 150 -13.36 8.82 10.67
C ALA A 150 -13.29 8.34 9.21
N TYR A 151 -13.00 7.07 8.95
CA TYR A 151 -12.92 6.56 7.58
C TYR A 151 -14.28 6.59 6.88
N TYR A 152 -15.33 6.15 7.58
CA TYR A 152 -16.71 6.27 7.08
C TYR A 152 -17.13 7.74 6.93
N ALA A 153 -16.78 8.58 7.90
CA ALA A 153 -17.11 10.01 7.86
C ALA A 153 -16.46 10.73 6.67
N ALA A 154 -15.23 10.36 6.28
CA ALA A 154 -14.55 10.93 5.11
C ALA A 154 -15.36 10.70 3.82
N HIS A 155 -15.82 9.47 3.58
CA HIS A 155 -16.63 9.13 2.40
C HIS A 155 -18.00 9.78 2.43
N ARG A 156 -18.66 9.78 3.60
CA ARG A 156 -19.99 10.38 3.77
C ARG A 156 -19.96 11.92 3.76
N GLY A 157 -18.79 12.52 3.95
CA GLY A 157 -18.58 13.96 3.81
C GLY A 157 -18.56 14.44 2.36
N LEU A 158 -18.38 13.54 1.39
CA LEU A 158 -18.38 13.88 -0.03
C LEU A 158 -19.77 14.34 -0.50
N LYS A 159 -19.81 15.38 -1.34
CA LYS A 159 -21.06 15.92 -1.88
C LYS A 159 -21.69 14.95 -2.87
N LEU A 160 -22.92 14.52 -2.63
CA LEU A 160 -23.62 13.56 -3.49
C LEU A 160 -23.70 14.00 -4.97
N SER A 161 -23.82 15.30 -5.24
CA SER A 161 -23.91 15.84 -6.61
C SER A 161 -22.62 15.74 -7.42
N SER A 162 -21.48 15.48 -6.77
CA SER A 162 -20.16 15.50 -7.41
C SER A 162 -19.23 14.38 -6.96
N ARG A 163 -19.67 13.50 -6.04
CA ARG A 163 -18.87 12.36 -5.57
C ARG A 163 -18.74 11.30 -6.66
N ASN A 164 -17.53 10.77 -6.80
CA ASN A 164 -17.13 9.74 -7.75
C ASN A 164 -16.58 8.50 -7.05
N LEU A 165 -16.22 8.61 -5.76
CA LEU A 165 -16.06 7.46 -4.88
C LEU A 165 -17.43 6.93 -4.46
N ILE A 166 -17.67 5.66 -4.78
CA ILE A 166 -18.90 4.93 -4.51
C ILE A 166 -18.78 4.20 -3.16
N GLU A 167 -19.83 4.34 -2.34
CA GLU A 167 -19.96 3.73 -1.00
C GLU A 167 -18.87 4.10 0.00
N ASP A 168 -19.01 3.56 1.21
CA ASP A 168 -17.98 3.54 2.27
C ASP A 168 -16.84 2.55 1.91
N PRO A 169 -15.66 2.63 2.56
CA PRO A 169 -14.55 1.72 2.26
C PRO A 169 -14.86 0.27 2.67
N LEU A 170 -14.50 -0.69 1.81
CA LEU A 170 -14.61 -2.12 2.11
C LEU A 170 -13.35 -2.62 2.82
N PHE A 171 -13.49 -3.09 4.06
CA PHE A 171 -12.36 -3.65 4.81
C PHE A 171 -12.11 -5.13 4.47
N VAL A 172 -10.88 -5.46 4.10
CA VAL A 172 -10.44 -6.83 3.83
C VAL A 172 -9.09 -7.05 4.47
N PRO A 173 -8.93 -8.07 5.34
CA PRO A 173 -7.66 -8.29 6.01
C PRO A 173 -6.57 -8.77 5.03
N ALA A 174 -5.36 -8.21 5.14
CA ALA A 174 -4.22 -8.45 4.25
C ALA A 174 -3.92 -9.95 4.02
N HIS A 175 -3.93 -10.78 5.07
CA HIS A 175 -3.71 -12.22 4.95
C HIS A 175 -4.69 -12.97 4.01
N ARG A 176 -5.83 -12.35 3.64
CA ARG A 176 -6.83 -12.90 2.70
C ARG A 176 -6.84 -12.19 1.34
N SER A 177 -6.09 -11.11 1.15
CA SER A 177 -6.14 -10.30 -0.06
C SER A 177 -4.75 -10.06 -0.63
N ALA A 178 -4.50 -10.66 -1.80
CA ALA A 178 -3.29 -10.40 -2.58
C ALA A 178 -3.12 -8.91 -2.92
N TRP A 179 -4.23 -8.22 -3.16
CA TRP A 179 -4.24 -6.80 -3.49
C TRP A 179 -3.86 -5.90 -2.33
N VAL A 180 -4.36 -6.20 -1.13
CA VAL A 180 -3.99 -5.45 0.07
C VAL A 180 -2.52 -5.73 0.41
N GLN A 181 -2.04 -6.96 0.24
CA GLN A 181 -0.59 -7.25 0.38
C GLN A 181 0.26 -6.45 -0.62
N MET A 182 -0.20 -6.26 -1.87
CA MET A 182 0.49 -5.37 -2.81
C MET A 182 0.52 -3.93 -2.29
N ALA A 183 -0.61 -3.42 -1.78
CA ALA A 183 -0.69 -2.09 -1.19
C ALA A 183 0.24 -1.92 0.04
N ASP A 184 0.38 -2.93 0.90
CA ASP A 184 1.34 -2.93 2.03
C ASP A 184 2.78 -2.69 1.57
N PHE A 185 3.20 -3.35 0.48
CA PHE A 185 4.53 -3.11 -0.09
C PHE A 185 4.68 -1.65 -0.56
N VAL A 186 3.67 -1.08 -1.22
CA VAL A 186 3.70 0.33 -1.65
C VAL A 186 3.74 1.27 -0.45
N ALA A 187 2.89 1.05 0.56
CA ALA A 187 2.82 1.87 1.77
C ALA A 187 4.13 1.84 2.56
N TRP A 188 4.68 0.64 2.78
CA TRP A 188 5.95 0.46 3.46
C TRP A 188 7.11 1.12 2.69
N THR A 189 7.20 0.90 1.39
CA THR A 189 8.28 1.48 0.56
C THR A 189 8.19 3.00 0.53
N THR A 190 6.98 3.56 0.44
CA THR A 190 6.74 5.01 0.52
C THR A 190 7.23 5.56 1.86
N TYR A 191 6.81 4.96 2.97
CA TYR A 191 7.22 5.40 4.30
C TYR A 191 8.75 5.35 4.47
N GLN A 192 9.41 4.27 4.00
CA GLN A 192 10.86 4.19 4.11
C GLN A 192 11.61 5.22 3.24
N CYS A 193 11.05 5.58 2.08
CA CYS A 193 11.60 6.63 1.21
C CYS A 193 11.49 8.02 1.85
N LEU A 194 10.38 8.31 2.55
CA LEU A 194 10.14 9.58 3.25
C LEU A 194 10.95 9.68 4.55
N GLN A 195 10.84 8.66 5.42
CA GLN A 195 11.45 8.65 6.75
C GLN A 195 12.98 8.61 6.69
N ARG A 196 13.55 7.94 5.69
CA ARG A 196 15.00 7.75 5.50
C ARG A 196 15.74 7.37 6.78
N HIS A 197 15.24 6.37 7.52
CA HIS A 197 15.93 5.90 8.72
C HIS A 197 17.34 5.37 8.39
N PRO A 198 18.41 5.76 9.13
CA PRO A 198 19.78 5.33 8.83
C PRO A 198 19.98 3.81 8.77
N GLY A 199 19.29 3.04 9.61
CA GLY A 199 19.33 1.57 9.59
C GLY A 199 18.65 0.92 8.37
N LYS A 200 17.98 1.72 7.53
CA LYS A 200 17.22 1.31 6.34
C LYS A 200 17.72 1.98 5.06
N ARG A 201 18.97 2.45 5.03
CA ARG A 201 19.59 3.07 3.85
C ARG A 201 19.39 2.29 2.54
N PHE A 202 19.41 0.97 2.62
CA PHE A 202 19.23 0.10 1.46
C PHE A 202 17.85 0.19 0.78
N THR A 203 16.86 0.84 1.39
CA THR A 203 15.51 1.02 0.81
C THR A 203 15.18 2.45 0.43
N TRP A 204 16.08 3.40 0.64
CA TRP A 204 15.77 4.82 0.43
C TRP A 204 15.44 5.15 -1.03
N ASP A 205 16.03 4.41 -1.97
CA ASP A 205 15.84 4.57 -3.41
C ASP A 205 14.78 3.63 -3.99
N TRP A 206 14.19 2.74 -3.19
CA TRP A 206 13.27 1.72 -3.69
C TRP A 206 12.02 2.32 -4.32
N TYR A 207 11.49 3.39 -3.75
CA TYR A 207 10.34 4.06 -4.34
C TYR A 207 10.69 4.64 -5.72
N ASP A 208 11.81 5.36 -5.82
CA ASP A 208 12.28 5.96 -7.07
C ASP A 208 12.60 4.89 -8.13
N ARG A 209 13.21 3.79 -7.72
CA ARG A 209 13.66 2.72 -8.60
C ARG A 209 12.53 1.84 -9.08
N TYR A 210 11.56 1.53 -8.22
CA TYR A 210 10.56 0.51 -8.50
C TYR A 210 9.15 1.05 -8.67
N LEU A 211 8.76 2.16 -8.03
CA LEU A 211 7.36 2.61 -8.02
C LEU A 211 7.11 3.88 -8.81
N ARG A 212 8.09 4.80 -8.87
CA ARG A 212 7.91 6.11 -9.53
C ARG A 212 7.41 6.03 -10.97
N ALA A 213 7.81 5.02 -11.73
CA ALA A 213 7.39 4.86 -13.13
C ALA A 213 5.92 4.46 -13.30
N CYS A 214 5.30 3.83 -12.29
CA CYS A 214 3.88 3.47 -12.30
C CYS A 214 3.05 4.29 -11.30
N ASP A 215 3.63 5.32 -10.69
CA ASP A 215 2.92 6.20 -9.75
C ASP A 215 2.10 7.26 -10.51
N VAL A 216 0.80 7.32 -10.24
CA VAL A 216 -0.14 8.20 -10.95
C VAL A 216 0.07 9.69 -10.67
N ASN A 217 0.76 10.03 -9.58
CA ASN A 217 1.10 11.41 -9.23
C ASN A 217 2.58 11.72 -9.52
N GLY A 218 3.34 10.74 -10.04
CA GLY A 218 4.77 10.83 -10.22
C GLY A 218 5.58 10.83 -8.91
N GLY A 219 4.95 10.54 -7.76
CA GLY A 219 5.56 10.59 -6.44
C GLY A 219 4.54 10.69 -5.29
N PRO A 220 4.97 10.51 -4.02
CA PRO A 220 4.07 10.66 -2.88
C PRO A 220 3.62 12.12 -2.75
N VAL A 221 2.35 12.35 -2.44
CA VAL A 221 1.74 13.68 -2.33
C VAL A 221 1.51 14.05 -0.87
N GLU A 222 1.91 15.25 -0.46
CA GLU A 222 1.59 15.77 0.87
C GLU A 222 0.15 16.31 0.91
N VAL A 223 -0.61 15.96 1.95
CA VAL A 223 -2.02 16.35 2.15
C VAL A 223 -2.31 16.84 3.56
#